data_AF-A0A060Z937-F1
#
_entry.id   AF-A0A060Z937-F1
#
_cell.length_a   1.000
_cell.length_b   1.000
_cell.length_c   1.000
_cell.angle_alpha   90.00
_cell.angle_beta   90.00
_cell.angle_gamma   90.00
#
_symmetry.space_group_name_H-M   'P 1'
#
loop_
_entity.id
_entity.type
_entity.pdbx_description
1 polymer ?
#
loop_
_entity_poly.entity_id
_entity_poly.type
_entity_poly.pdbx_seq_one_letter_code
_entity_poly.pdbx_strand_id
1 'polypeptide(L)'
;NACEILLHRLEPYKTKNPKGCWEDWVNAAYFDRVNLSANGFYKTPDLGYDFETNTGRPFNYFSYGVACSEVEIDCLTGSHKNIHTSIVIDVGNSLNPALDIGQVEGGFMQGVGLYTLEELKYSPEGYLFTRGPGMYKIPAFGDIPTDLTVSLLRDAPNDKAIFSSKAIGEPPLFLAASVFFAIKDAIIAARKESGLSGPFRLDSPATPERIRNACEDRFTKLCPPAEPGTFTPWAVVV
;
A
#
# COMPACT_ATOMS: atom_id res chain seq x y z
N ASN A 1 -15.15 24.79 -6.39
CA ASN A 1 -15.48 25.09 -7.81
C ASN A 1 -16.98 25.04 -8.11
N ALA A 2 -17.62 23.88 -8.34
CA ALA A 2 -19.07 23.84 -8.67
C ALA A 2 -19.96 24.43 -7.55
N CYS A 3 -19.70 24.02 -6.31
CA CYS A 3 -20.42 24.53 -5.14
C CYS A 3 -20.26 26.04 -4.96
N GLU A 4 -19.07 26.61 -5.22
CA GLU A 4 -18.84 28.07 -5.13
C GLU A 4 -19.64 28.84 -6.18
N ILE A 5 -19.72 28.32 -7.41
CA ILE A 5 -20.54 28.91 -8.47
C ILE A 5 -22.01 28.94 -8.04
N LEU A 6 -22.50 27.84 -7.45
CA LEU A 6 -23.88 27.76 -6.95
C LEU A 6 -24.10 28.70 -5.76
N LEU A 7 -23.18 28.74 -4.79
CA LEU A 7 -23.27 29.64 -3.64
C LEU A 7 -23.27 31.11 -4.06
N HIS A 8 -22.41 31.50 -5.01
CA HIS A 8 -22.41 32.86 -5.55
C HIS A 8 -23.75 33.22 -6.22
N ARG A 9 -24.37 32.29 -6.95
CA ARG A 9 -25.71 32.49 -7.53
C ARG A 9 -26.82 32.61 -6.48
N LEU A 10 -26.66 31.92 -5.34
CA LEU A 10 -27.61 31.90 -4.23
C LEU A 10 -27.42 33.04 -3.22
N GLU A 11 -26.28 33.72 -3.22
CA GLU A 11 -25.91 34.77 -2.26
C GLU A 11 -26.97 35.90 -2.12
N PRO A 12 -27.59 36.41 -3.21
CA PRO A 12 -28.63 37.44 -3.09
C PRO A 12 -29.85 36.97 -2.30
N TYR A 13 -30.23 35.70 -2.43
CA TYR A 13 -31.39 35.10 -1.76
C TYR A 13 -31.10 34.84 -0.29
N LYS A 14 -29.87 34.38 0.02
CA LYS A 14 -29.39 34.20 1.38
C LYS A 14 -29.29 35.54 2.12
N THR A 15 -28.80 36.59 1.46
CA THR A 15 -28.71 37.94 2.04
C THR A 15 -30.09 38.54 2.30
N LYS A 16 -31.05 38.32 1.39
CA LYS A 16 -32.44 38.81 1.52
C LYS A 16 -33.23 38.08 2.61
N ASN A 17 -32.97 36.79 2.81
CA ASN A 17 -33.61 35.97 3.84
C ASN A 17 -32.58 35.14 4.64
N PRO A 18 -31.78 35.77 5.53
CA PRO A 18 -30.67 35.10 6.21
C PRO A 18 -31.11 34.03 7.22
N LYS A 19 -32.39 34.02 7.61
CA LYS A 19 -32.98 33.02 8.51
C LYS A 19 -33.76 31.93 7.78
N GLY A 20 -33.88 32.02 6.44
CA GLY A 20 -34.54 31.01 5.62
C GLY A 20 -33.79 29.69 5.62
N CYS A 21 -34.48 28.61 5.27
CA CYS A 21 -33.83 27.32 5.03
C CYS A 21 -33.29 27.23 3.60
N TRP A 22 -32.51 26.18 3.32
CA TRP A 22 -31.96 25.92 2.00
C TRP A 22 -33.05 25.88 0.93
N GLU A 23 -34.18 25.24 1.24
CA GLU A 23 -35.33 25.10 0.34
C GLU A 23 -35.93 26.47 -0.02
N ASP A 24 -36.00 27.42 0.92
CA ASP A 24 -36.50 28.76 0.67
C ASP A 24 -35.64 29.50 -0.36
N TRP A 25 -34.31 29.44 -0.20
CA TRP A 25 -33.37 30.12 -1.10
C TRP A 25 -33.38 29.49 -2.50
N VAL A 26 -33.42 28.16 -2.56
CA VAL A 26 -33.48 27.41 -3.81
C VAL A 26 -34.79 27.70 -4.56
N ASN A 27 -35.93 27.68 -3.87
CA ASN A 27 -37.22 27.98 -4.48
C ASN A 27 -37.28 29.44 -4.98
N ALA A 28 -36.82 30.39 -4.18
CA ALA A 28 -36.77 31.80 -4.59
C ALA A 28 -35.89 31.98 -5.85
N ALA A 29 -34.71 31.36 -5.88
CA ALA A 29 -33.82 31.39 -7.03
C ALA A 29 -34.42 30.74 -8.28
N TYR A 30 -35.16 29.64 -8.12
CA TYR A 30 -35.87 28.97 -9.20
C TYR A 30 -36.94 29.89 -9.83
N PHE A 31 -37.80 30.50 -9.02
CA PHE A 31 -38.84 31.41 -9.50
C PHE A 31 -38.24 32.64 -10.19
N ASP A 32 -37.07 33.10 -9.75
CA ASP A 32 -36.37 34.23 -10.34
C ASP A 32 -35.56 33.88 -11.60
N ARG A 33 -35.59 32.64 -12.09
CA ARG A 33 -34.92 32.31 -13.38
C ARG A 33 -33.49 31.83 -13.22
N VAL A 34 -32.98 31.66 -12.00
CA VAL A 34 -31.55 31.42 -11.75
C VAL A 34 -31.21 29.96 -11.98
N ASN A 35 -30.16 29.72 -12.78
CA ASN A 35 -29.69 28.36 -13.06
C ASN A 35 -29.06 27.70 -11.81
N LEU A 36 -29.65 26.60 -11.36
CA LEU A 36 -29.22 25.81 -10.20
C LEU A 36 -28.35 24.60 -10.55
N SER A 37 -27.88 24.49 -11.81
CA SER A 37 -26.89 23.52 -12.25
C SER A 37 -25.56 24.20 -12.59
N ALA A 38 -24.45 23.60 -12.17
CA ALA A 38 -23.11 24.14 -12.40
C ALA A 38 -22.09 23.01 -12.64
N ASN A 39 -21.16 23.25 -13.55
CA ASN A 39 -20.03 22.36 -13.80
C ASN A 39 -18.81 22.87 -13.03
N GLY A 40 -18.10 21.96 -12.35
CA GLY A 40 -16.81 22.24 -11.72
C GLY A 40 -15.68 21.60 -12.53
N PHE A 41 -14.54 22.29 -12.60
CA PHE A 41 -13.36 21.78 -13.30
C PHE A 41 -12.12 22.05 -12.47
N TYR A 42 -11.18 21.11 -12.42
CA TYR A 42 -9.89 21.26 -11.75
C TYR A 42 -8.79 20.71 -12.66
N LYS A 43 -7.69 21.45 -12.74
CA LYS A 43 -6.46 21.06 -13.44
C LYS A 43 -5.30 21.32 -12.49
N THR A 44 -4.53 20.28 -12.16
CA THR A 44 -3.34 20.44 -11.32
C THR A 44 -2.36 21.39 -12.02
N PRO A 45 -1.98 22.51 -11.38
CA PRO A 45 -1.07 23.47 -11.98
C PRO A 45 0.37 22.96 -11.95
N ASP A 46 1.21 23.51 -12.82
CA ASP A 46 2.66 23.41 -12.75
C ASP A 46 3.22 21.97 -12.70
N LEU A 47 2.62 21.07 -13.49
CA LEU A 47 3.16 19.75 -13.79
C LEU A 47 3.78 19.76 -15.19
N GLY A 48 4.98 19.19 -15.28
CA GLY A 48 5.72 19.05 -16.54
C GLY A 48 7.09 18.48 -16.26
N TYR A 49 7.43 17.39 -16.92
CA TYR A 49 8.71 16.69 -16.76
C TYR A 49 9.23 16.27 -18.13
N ASP A 50 10.51 16.53 -18.37
CA ASP A 50 11.20 16.20 -19.61
C ASP A 50 12.24 15.09 -19.34
N PHE A 51 12.05 13.95 -19.99
CA PHE A 51 12.90 12.78 -19.87
C PHE A 51 14.28 12.96 -20.54
N GLU A 52 14.39 13.81 -21.57
CA GLU A 52 15.66 14.05 -22.28
C GLU A 52 16.60 14.92 -21.43
N THR A 53 16.04 15.95 -20.79
CA THR A 53 16.82 16.85 -19.93
C THR A 53 16.88 16.38 -18.47
N ASN A 54 16.04 15.42 -18.07
CA ASN A 54 15.87 14.96 -16.69
C ASN A 54 15.52 16.13 -15.74
N THR A 55 14.67 17.04 -16.20
CA THR A 55 14.25 18.23 -15.45
C THR A 55 12.74 18.42 -15.46
N GLY A 56 12.24 19.15 -14.47
CA GLY A 56 10.82 19.48 -14.31
C GLY A 56 10.19 18.87 -13.07
N ARG A 57 8.88 19.08 -12.92
CA ARG A 57 8.08 18.67 -11.77
C ARG A 57 7.06 17.60 -12.22
N PRO A 58 7.35 16.30 -12.00
CA PRO A 58 6.43 15.22 -12.35
C PRO A 58 5.30 15.04 -11.32
N PHE A 59 5.52 15.41 -10.06
CA PHE A 59 4.57 15.19 -8.96
C PHE A 59 4.13 16.49 -8.28
N ASN A 60 2.87 16.55 -7.86
CA ASN A 60 2.34 17.73 -7.17
C ASN A 60 2.88 17.81 -5.73
N TYR A 61 2.82 16.70 -5.00
CA TYR A 61 3.38 16.54 -3.65
C TYR A 61 3.75 15.06 -3.45
N PHE A 62 4.35 14.75 -2.30
CA PHE A 62 4.67 13.39 -1.88
C PHE A 62 3.97 13.07 -0.56
N SER A 63 3.53 11.83 -0.43
CA SER A 63 3.06 11.24 0.83
C SER A 63 4.22 10.50 1.46
N TYR A 64 4.42 10.69 2.76
CA TYR A 64 5.55 10.10 3.50
C TYR A 64 5.02 9.15 4.55
N GLY A 65 5.73 8.07 4.82
CA GLY A 65 5.37 7.14 5.88
C GLY A 65 6.53 6.25 6.26
N VAL A 66 6.45 5.69 7.46
CA VAL A 66 7.41 4.74 8.00
C VAL A 66 6.63 3.60 8.64
N ALA A 67 7.13 2.39 8.45
CA ALA A 67 6.65 1.21 9.17
C ALA A 67 7.81 0.46 9.82
N CYS A 68 7.55 -0.06 11.02
CA CYS A 68 8.42 -0.98 11.73
C CYS A 68 7.63 -2.26 11.98
N SER A 69 8.21 -3.41 11.60
CA SER A 69 7.56 -4.71 11.73
C SER A 69 8.49 -5.70 12.43
N GLU A 70 7.90 -6.58 13.23
CA GLU A 70 8.55 -7.66 13.95
C GLU A 70 7.90 -8.98 13.57
N VAL A 71 8.73 -10.00 13.33
CA VAL A 71 8.28 -11.34 12.93
C VAL A 71 9.03 -12.42 13.71
N GLU A 72 8.40 -13.58 13.83
CA GLU A 72 9.04 -14.80 14.30
C GLU A 72 9.01 -15.83 13.15
N ILE A 73 10.14 -16.44 12.83
CA ILE A 73 10.23 -17.48 11.79
C ILE A 73 10.47 -18.85 12.42
N ASP A 74 9.84 -19.88 11.87
CA ASP A 74 10.17 -21.27 12.14
C ASP A 74 11.23 -21.74 11.14
N CYS A 75 12.47 -21.89 11.60
CA CYS A 75 13.59 -22.29 10.76
C CYS A 75 13.47 -23.71 10.20
N LEU A 76 12.64 -24.58 10.79
CA LEU A 76 12.46 -25.96 10.35
C LEU A 76 11.38 -26.11 9.28
N THR A 77 10.36 -25.25 9.29
CA THR A 77 9.24 -25.29 8.33
C THR A 77 9.23 -24.15 7.32
N GLY A 78 9.87 -23.02 7.64
CA GLY A 78 9.82 -21.78 6.86
C GLY A 78 8.58 -20.93 7.14
N SER A 79 7.66 -21.38 8.00
CA SER A 79 6.50 -20.57 8.40
C SER A 79 6.95 -19.33 9.18
N HIS A 80 6.14 -18.28 9.19
CA HIS A 80 6.41 -17.11 10.02
C HIS A 80 5.11 -16.56 10.62
N LYS A 81 5.27 -15.77 11.68
CA LYS A 81 4.19 -15.02 12.33
C LYS A 81 4.54 -13.55 12.37
N ASN A 82 3.59 -12.70 11.99
CA ASN A 82 3.68 -11.26 12.14
C ASN A 82 3.31 -10.90 13.59
N ILE A 83 4.30 -10.49 14.38
CA ILE A 83 4.14 -10.25 15.82
C ILE A 83 3.56 -8.85 16.04
N HIS A 84 4.27 -7.84 15.55
CA HIS A 84 3.90 -6.44 15.75
C HIS A 84 4.22 -5.62 14.50
N THR A 85 3.36 -4.66 14.16
CA THR A 85 3.66 -3.61 13.19
C THR A 85 3.18 -2.25 13.69
N SER A 86 4.05 -1.26 13.63
CA SER A 86 3.73 0.15 13.85
C SER A 86 3.92 0.96 12.57
N ILE A 87 2.92 1.75 12.20
CA ILE A 87 2.90 2.61 11.00
C ILE A 87 2.65 4.06 11.42
N VAL A 88 3.49 4.97 10.92
CA VAL A 88 3.25 6.42 10.98
C VAL A 88 3.22 6.96 9.56
N ILE A 89 2.15 7.65 9.18
CA ILE A 89 1.98 8.14 7.82
C ILE A 89 1.44 9.57 7.76
N ASP A 90 2.02 10.36 6.87
CA ASP A 90 1.67 11.75 6.60
C ASP A 90 0.58 11.81 5.53
N VAL A 91 -0.64 12.09 6.00
CA VAL A 91 -1.84 12.27 5.18
C VAL A 91 -2.26 13.75 5.08
N GLY A 92 -1.40 14.66 5.54
CA GLY A 92 -1.77 16.04 5.81
C GLY A 92 -2.95 16.16 6.78
N ASN A 93 -3.85 17.11 6.51
CA ASN A 93 -5.12 17.22 7.22
C ASN A 93 -6.12 16.26 6.58
N SER A 94 -6.24 15.08 7.18
CA SER A 94 -7.19 14.05 6.75
C SER A 94 -8.61 14.61 6.58
N LEU A 95 -9.23 14.30 5.44
CA LEU A 95 -10.64 14.62 5.18
C LEU A 95 -11.58 13.72 6.00
N ASN A 96 -11.18 12.46 6.18
CA ASN A 96 -11.89 11.48 6.97
C ASN A 96 -10.89 10.46 7.54
N PRO A 97 -10.49 10.61 8.82
CA PRO A 97 -9.47 9.75 9.42
C PRO A 97 -9.81 8.26 9.39
N ALA A 98 -11.10 7.90 9.47
CA ALA A 98 -11.51 6.49 9.45
C ALA A 98 -11.28 5.85 8.07
N LEU A 99 -11.54 6.58 6.99
CA LEU A 99 -11.26 6.10 5.63
C LEU A 99 -9.77 6.06 5.35
N ASP A 100 -9.02 7.08 5.77
CA ASP A 100 -7.58 7.14 5.54
C ASP A 100 -6.85 6.01 6.31
N ILE A 101 -7.24 5.73 7.56
CA ILE A 101 -6.71 4.59 8.31
C ILE A 101 -7.04 3.27 7.60
N GLY A 102 -8.28 3.09 7.13
CA GLY A 102 -8.66 1.88 6.39
C GLY A 102 -7.86 1.68 5.08
N GLN A 103 -7.50 2.77 4.39
CA GLN A 103 -6.61 2.72 3.23
C GLN A 103 -5.18 2.32 3.62
N VAL A 104 -4.68 2.82 4.75
CA VAL A 104 -3.35 2.47 5.27
C VAL A 104 -3.30 0.98 5.63
N GLU A 105 -4.27 0.49 6.37
CA GLU A 105 -4.35 -0.92 6.76
C GLU A 105 -4.53 -1.83 5.54
N GLY A 106 -5.45 -1.49 4.63
CA GLY A 106 -5.70 -2.25 3.42
C GLY A 106 -4.50 -2.29 2.46
N GLY A 107 -3.88 -1.13 2.20
CA GLY A 107 -2.69 -1.02 1.36
C GLY A 107 -1.51 -1.76 1.96
N PHE A 108 -1.28 -1.61 3.28
CA PHE A 108 -0.25 -2.36 3.98
C PHE A 108 -0.47 -3.88 3.86
N MET A 109 -1.68 -4.38 4.13
CA MET A 109 -1.95 -5.82 4.02
C MET A 109 -1.81 -6.35 2.59
N GLN A 110 -2.20 -5.59 1.56
CA GLN A 110 -1.90 -5.95 0.16
C GLN A 110 -0.40 -6.08 -0.09
N GLY A 111 0.40 -5.17 0.47
CA GLY A 111 1.86 -5.26 0.43
C GLY A 111 2.41 -6.48 1.18
N VAL A 112 1.82 -6.85 2.33
CA VAL A 112 2.23 -8.05 3.07
C VAL A 112 2.03 -9.28 2.19
N GLY A 113 0.87 -9.37 1.52
CA GLY A 113 0.60 -10.39 0.52
C GLY A 113 1.67 -10.45 -0.56
N LEU A 114 1.90 -9.31 -1.25
CA LEU A 114 2.88 -9.17 -2.32
C LEU A 114 4.30 -9.64 -1.91
N TYR A 115 4.73 -9.31 -0.70
CA TYR A 115 6.10 -9.58 -0.27
C TYR A 115 6.30 -10.92 0.43
N THR A 116 5.26 -11.61 0.88
CA THR A 116 5.42 -12.79 1.76
C THR A 116 4.61 -14.03 1.34
N LEU A 117 3.49 -13.85 0.65
CA LEU A 117 2.50 -14.92 0.46
C LEU A 117 2.13 -15.16 -1.01
N GLU A 118 1.83 -14.07 -1.73
CA GLU A 118 1.21 -14.11 -3.04
C GLU A 118 2.23 -14.48 -4.13
N GLU A 119 2.19 -15.75 -4.56
CA GLU A 119 3.08 -16.27 -5.60
C GLU A 119 2.30 -16.79 -6.82
N LEU A 120 2.70 -16.32 -8.00
CA LEU A 120 2.23 -16.86 -9.27
C LEU A 120 3.22 -17.91 -9.77
N LYS A 121 2.76 -19.15 -9.96
CA LYS A 121 3.59 -20.24 -10.51
C LYS A 121 3.21 -20.51 -11.97
N TYR A 122 4.21 -20.50 -12.85
CA TYR A 122 4.05 -20.74 -14.27
C TYR A 122 4.80 -22.00 -14.70
N SER A 123 4.27 -22.74 -15.67
CA SER A 123 5.00 -23.82 -16.35
C SER A 123 6.14 -23.25 -17.21
N PRO A 124 7.13 -24.08 -17.60
CA PRO A 124 8.18 -23.68 -18.54
C PRO A 124 7.65 -23.15 -19.89
N GLU A 125 6.44 -23.56 -20.29
CA GLU A 125 5.75 -23.12 -21.51
C GLU A 125 4.88 -21.87 -21.30
N GLY A 126 4.88 -21.29 -20.09
CA GLY A 126 4.15 -20.06 -19.75
C GLY A 126 2.72 -20.26 -19.25
N TYR A 127 2.30 -21.50 -18.93
CA TYR A 127 0.96 -21.74 -18.38
C TYR A 127 0.88 -21.38 -16.90
N LEU A 128 -0.03 -20.48 -16.52
CA LEU A 128 -0.30 -20.16 -15.12
C LEU A 128 -0.97 -21.34 -14.40
N PHE A 129 -0.38 -21.81 -13.28
CA PHE A 129 -0.94 -22.87 -12.44
C PHE A 129 -1.80 -22.37 -11.28
N THR A 130 -1.41 -21.27 -10.64
CA THR A 130 -2.07 -20.74 -9.43
C THR A 130 -3.35 -19.99 -9.78
N ARG A 131 -4.38 -20.74 -10.20
CA ARG A 131 -5.68 -20.21 -10.63
C ARG A 131 -6.69 -20.28 -9.49
N GLY A 132 -7.09 -19.11 -8.99
CA GLY A 132 -8.11 -18.97 -7.95
C GLY A 132 -7.60 -19.15 -6.51
N PRO A 133 -8.46 -18.90 -5.51
CA PRO A 133 -8.08 -18.77 -4.09
C PRO A 133 -7.64 -20.10 -3.45
N GLY A 134 -7.94 -21.23 -4.10
CA GLY A 134 -7.44 -22.54 -3.68
C GLY A 134 -5.92 -22.66 -3.80
N MET A 135 -5.30 -21.93 -4.74
CA MET A 135 -3.87 -22.04 -5.07
C MET A 135 -3.13 -20.70 -4.93
N TYR A 136 -3.78 -19.57 -5.23
CA TYR A 136 -3.25 -18.23 -4.99
C TYR A 136 -3.72 -17.72 -3.63
N LYS A 137 -2.78 -17.44 -2.73
CA LYS A 137 -3.07 -17.13 -1.33
C LYS A 137 -2.83 -15.66 -1.03
N ILE A 138 -3.94 -14.92 -0.94
CA ILE A 138 -3.95 -13.57 -0.37
C ILE A 138 -3.87 -13.66 1.17
N PRO A 139 -3.45 -12.58 1.86
CA PRO A 139 -3.53 -12.50 3.31
C PRO A 139 -4.94 -12.76 3.82
N ALA A 140 -5.03 -13.65 4.80
CA ALA A 140 -6.22 -13.94 5.58
C ALA A 140 -6.14 -13.30 6.97
N PHE A 141 -7.19 -13.48 7.78
CA PHE A 141 -7.23 -12.95 9.16
C PHE A 141 -6.05 -13.39 10.04
N GLY A 142 -5.50 -14.58 9.80
CA GLY A 142 -4.36 -15.11 10.57
C GLY A 142 -3.01 -14.50 10.19
N ASP A 143 -2.93 -13.80 9.06
CA ASP A 143 -1.68 -13.22 8.54
C ASP A 143 -1.49 -11.77 8.99
N ILE A 144 -2.52 -11.16 9.60
CA ILE A 144 -2.46 -9.80 10.16
C ILE A 144 -1.48 -9.80 11.35
N PRO A 145 -0.64 -8.76 11.52
CA PRO A 145 0.16 -8.59 12.73
C PRO A 145 -0.70 -8.73 13.99
N THR A 146 -0.21 -9.46 14.98
CA THR A 146 -0.95 -9.68 16.24
C THR A 146 -1.25 -8.35 16.95
N ASP A 147 -0.34 -7.40 16.83
CA ASP A 147 -0.51 -6.01 17.23
C ASP A 147 -0.22 -5.08 16.03
N LEU A 148 -1.23 -4.34 15.58
CA LEU A 148 -1.13 -3.40 14.47
C LEU A 148 -1.51 -2.00 14.96
N THR A 149 -0.57 -1.07 14.94
CA THR A 149 -0.78 0.33 15.31
C THR A 149 -0.59 1.24 14.10
N VAL A 150 -1.61 2.04 13.79
CA VAL A 150 -1.55 3.06 12.72
C VAL A 150 -1.73 4.45 13.32
N SER A 151 -0.79 5.34 13.03
CA SER A 151 -0.81 6.74 13.46
C SER A 151 -0.70 7.68 12.28
N LEU A 152 -1.55 8.71 12.26
CA LEU A 152 -1.48 9.80 11.28
C LEU A 152 -0.58 10.90 11.84
N LEU A 153 0.36 11.38 11.02
CA LEU A 153 1.24 12.47 11.41
C LEU A 153 0.42 13.74 11.70
N ARG A 154 0.64 14.33 12.87
CA ARG A 154 -0.06 15.56 13.29
C ARG A 154 0.64 16.80 12.76
N ASP A 155 -0.13 17.88 12.61
CA ASP A 155 0.37 19.21 12.29
C ASP A 155 1.21 19.30 11.00
N ALA A 156 0.80 18.54 9.97
CA ALA A 156 1.52 18.43 8.69
C ALA A 156 0.70 18.91 7.46
N PRO A 157 0.14 20.13 7.46
CA PRO A 157 -0.78 20.57 6.40
C PRO A 157 -0.13 20.59 5.00
N ASN A 158 -0.90 20.24 3.96
CA ASN A 158 -0.49 20.28 2.56
C ASN A 158 -1.16 21.41 1.78
N ASP A 159 -0.47 22.51 1.53
CA ASP A 159 -1.00 23.66 0.78
C ASP A 159 -1.39 23.35 -0.69
N LYS A 160 -0.98 22.20 -1.22
CA LYS A 160 -1.17 21.83 -2.64
C LYS A 160 -2.44 21.03 -2.93
N ALA A 161 -3.25 20.74 -1.93
CA ALA A 161 -4.44 19.90 -2.07
C ALA A 161 -5.63 20.44 -1.27
N ILE A 162 -6.83 19.95 -1.61
CA ILE A 162 -8.09 20.38 -1.01
C ILE A 162 -8.08 20.14 0.51
N PHE A 163 -8.44 21.19 1.27
CA PHE A 163 -8.47 21.18 2.74
C PHE A 163 -7.19 20.66 3.41
N SER A 164 -6.04 20.85 2.74
CA SER A 164 -4.73 20.42 3.24
C SER A 164 -4.52 18.91 3.35
N SER A 165 -5.28 18.09 2.61
CA SER A 165 -5.16 16.62 2.62
C SER A 165 -4.04 16.08 1.74
N LYS A 166 -3.75 14.77 1.81
CA LYS A 166 -2.86 14.06 0.89
C LYS A 166 -3.48 12.76 0.40
N ALA A 167 -3.05 12.31 -0.78
CA ALA A 167 -3.42 11.01 -1.33
C ALA A 167 -2.79 9.86 -0.52
N ILE A 168 -3.61 8.84 -0.22
CA ILE A 168 -3.22 7.73 0.67
C ILE A 168 -3.52 6.33 0.12
N GLY A 169 -4.12 6.20 -1.06
CA GLY A 169 -4.54 4.88 -1.58
C GLY A 169 -3.38 3.92 -1.88
N GLU A 170 -2.36 4.40 -2.59
CA GLU A 170 -1.20 3.58 -3.01
C GLU A 170 0.01 3.63 -2.05
N PRO A 171 0.37 4.79 -1.44
CA PRO A 171 1.60 4.92 -0.65
C PRO A 171 1.82 3.86 0.46
N PRO A 172 0.79 3.39 1.19
CA PRO A 172 0.97 2.42 2.28
C PRO A 172 1.46 1.04 1.82
N LEU A 173 1.27 0.67 0.55
CA LEU A 173 1.61 -0.67 0.05
C LEU A 173 3.08 -1.04 0.25
N PHE A 174 3.99 -0.10 -0.04
CA PHE A 174 5.42 -0.35 0.10
C PHE A 174 5.86 -0.51 1.56
N LEU A 175 5.12 0.04 2.52
CA LEU A 175 5.46 -0.06 3.94
C LEU A 175 5.50 -1.50 4.45
N ALA A 176 4.78 -2.40 3.79
CA ALA A 176 4.81 -3.83 4.08
C ALA A 176 6.15 -4.51 3.76
N ALA A 177 7.04 -3.88 2.98
CA ALA A 177 8.41 -4.35 2.82
C ALA A 177 9.14 -4.44 4.16
N SER A 178 8.70 -3.70 5.20
CA SER A 178 9.18 -3.87 6.57
C SER A 178 9.05 -5.31 7.09
N VAL A 179 7.96 -6.01 6.75
CA VAL A 179 7.76 -7.43 7.12
C VAL A 179 8.76 -8.32 6.39
N PHE A 180 8.95 -8.10 5.08
CA PHE A 180 9.97 -8.82 4.29
C PHE A 180 11.38 -8.65 4.86
N PHE A 181 11.75 -7.42 5.24
CA PHE A 181 13.06 -7.16 5.83
C PHE A 181 13.19 -7.69 7.25
N ALA A 182 12.11 -7.74 8.04
CA ALA A 182 12.10 -8.40 9.34
C ALA A 182 12.32 -9.93 9.19
N ILE A 183 11.67 -10.56 8.21
CA ILE A 183 11.91 -11.98 7.86
C ILE A 183 13.37 -12.16 7.46
N LYS A 184 13.91 -11.27 6.61
CA LYS A 184 15.30 -11.32 6.18
C LYS A 184 16.27 -11.21 7.35
N ASP A 185 16.00 -10.32 8.31
CA ASP A 185 16.81 -10.16 9.53
C ASP A 185 16.80 -11.42 10.40
N ALA A 186 15.62 -12.03 10.60
CA ALA A 186 15.50 -13.30 11.32
C ALA A 186 16.30 -14.44 10.64
N ILE A 187 16.29 -14.50 9.30
CA ILE A 187 17.12 -15.45 8.53
C ILE A 187 18.62 -15.16 8.71
N ILE A 188 19.05 -13.89 8.74
CA ILE A 188 20.45 -13.52 9.02
C ILE A 188 20.88 -14.08 10.37
N ALA A 189 20.04 -13.93 11.40
CA ALA A 189 20.31 -14.46 12.73
C ALA A 189 20.47 -15.99 12.71
N ALA A 190 19.55 -16.72 12.07
CA ALA A 190 19.61 -18.18 11.94
C ALA A 190 20.85 -18.67 11.16
N ARG A 191 21.21 -17.97 10.08
CA ARG A 191 22.42 -18.27 9.28
C ARG A 191 23.69 -18.07 10.10
N LYS A 192 23.76 -16.98 10.87
CA LYS A 192 24.91 -16.67 11.74
C LYS A 192 25.11 -17.76 12.80
N GLU A 193 24.04 -18.25 13.42
CA GLU A 193 24.11 -19.37 14.37
C GLU A 193 24.63 -20.66 13.70
N SER A 194 24.25 -20.90 12.45
CA SER A 194 24.73 -22.04 11.65
C SER A 194 26.13 -21.85 11.05
N GLY A 195 26.84 -20.78 11.42
CA GLY A 195 28.20 -20.49 10.94
C GLY A 195 28.28 -19.95 9.50
N LEU A 196 27.15 -19.56 8.91
CA LEU A 196 27.09 -18.95 7.59
C LEU A 196 27.16 -17.43 7.71
N SER A 197 28.06 -16.82 6.94
CA SER A 197 28.27 -15.37 6.94
C SER A 197 28.34 -14.82 5.52
N GLY A 198 28.18 -13.51 5.39
CA GLY A 198 28.18 -12.81 4.11
C GLY A 198 26.79 -12.59 3.52
N PRO A 199 26.71 -11.91 2.37
CA PRO A 199 25.45 -11.58 1.73
C PRO A 199 24.75 -12.85 1.23
N PHE A 200 23.43 -12.90 1.36
CA PHE A 200 22.58 -13.89 0.71
C PHE A 200 21.45 -13.20 -0.05
N ARG A 201 21.04 -13.81 -1.15
CA ARG A 201 19.91 -13.35 -1.95
C ARG A 201 18.63 -13.93 -1.36
N LEU A 202 17.65 -13.07 -1.14
CA LEU A 202 16.27 -13.42 -0.81
C LEU A 202 15.39 -12.63 -1.76
N ASP A 203 14.65 -13.33 -2.60
CA ASP A 203 13.75 -12.71 -3.58
C ASP A 203 12.33 -12.65 -3.00
N SER A 204 11.57 -11.64 -3.44
CA SER A 204 10.15 -11.53 -3.15
C SER A 204 9.34 -12.49 -4.04
N PRO A 205 8.24 -13.09 -3.55
CA PRO A 205 7.79 -13.09 -2.17
C PRO A 205 8.63 -14.01 -1.26
N ALA A 206 8.89 -13.62 -0.02
CA ALA A 206 9.54 -14.44 1.01
C ALA A 206 8.60 -15.55 1.52
N THR A 207 8.27 -16.49 0.63
CA THR A 207 7.42 -17.64 0.93
C THR A 207 8.10 -18.59 1.92
N PRO A 208 7.34 -19.49 2.56
CA PRO A 208 7.93 -20.50 3.43
C PRO A 208 9.03 -21.34 2.77
N GLU A 209 8.91 -21.61 1.47
CA GLU A 209 9.95 -22.25 0.67
C GLU A 209 11.27 -21.47 0.69
N ARG A 210 11.22 -20.16 0.40
CA ARG A 210 12.41 -19.30 0.37
C ARG A 210 13.00 -19.08 1.77
N ILE A 211 12.15 -18.94 2.80
CA ILE A 211 12.59 -18.82 4.20
C ILE A 211 13.32 -20.10 4.62
N ARG A 212 12.70 -21.27 4.43
CA ARG A 212 13.27 -22.55 4.85
C ARG A 212 14.59 -22.86 4.15
N ASN A 213 14.67 -22.59 2.85
CA ASN A 213 15.88 -22.83 2.06
C ASN A 213 17.03 -21.89 2.45
N ALA A 214 16.73 -20.68 2.93
CA ALA A 214 17.75 -19.73 3.37
C ALA A 214 18.30 -20.04 4.78
N CYS A 215 17.50 -20.70 5.63
CA CYS A 215 17.91 -21.26 6.92
C CYS A 215 18.63 -22.61 6.73
N GLU A 216 19.79 -22.57 6.08
CA GLU A 216 20.61 -23.76 5.83
C GLU A 216 21.09 -24.42 7.13
N ASP A 217 20.94 -25.74 7.20
CA ASP A 217 21.29 -26.56 8.36
C ASP A 217 21.80 -27.94 7.93
N ARG A 218 21.82 -28.91 8.83
CA ARG A 218 22.21 -30.29 8.47
C ARG A 218 21.23 -30.96 7.52
N PHE A 219 19.94 -30.61 7.56
CA PHE A 219 18.90 -31.25 6.77
C PHE A 219 18.91 -30.75 5.33
N THR A 220 19.11 -29.45 5.12
CA THR A 220 19.22 -28.89 3.75
C THR A 220 20.41 -29.51 3.00
N LYS A 221 21.52 -29.79 3.69
CA LYS A 221 22.70 -30.46 3.11
C LYS A 221 22.45 -31.91 2.68
N LEU A 222 21.43 -32.58 3.25
CA LEU A 222 21.02 -33.92 2.85
C LEU A 222 20.11 -33.92 1.61
N CYS A 223 19.64 -32.74 1.19
CA CYS A 223 18.75 -32.55 0.04
C CYS A 223 19.42 -31.62 -1.00
N PRO A 224 20.49 -32.08 -1.68
CA PRO A 224 21.16 -31.26 -2.68
C PRO A 224 20.21 -30.93 -3.85
N PRO A 225 20.38 -29.77 -4.51
CA PRO A 225 19.59 -29.43 -5.68
C PRO A 225 19.85 -30.42 -6.81
N ALA A 226 18.83 -30.65 -7.65
CA ALA A 226 18.97 -31.46 -8.85
C ALA A 226 19.93 -30.80 -9.86
N GLU A 227 20.67 -31.62 -10.60
CA GLU A 227 21.63 -31.14 -11.60
C GLU A 227 20.90 -30.35 -12.71
N PRO A 228 21.31 -29.10 -13.00
CA PRO A 228 20.67 -28.30 -14.04
C PRO A 228 20.67 -28.99 -15.41
N GLY A 229 19.53 -28.95 -16.11
CA GLY A 229 19.38 -29.55 -17.44
C GLY A 229 19.08 -31.05 -17.46
N THR A 230 19.04 -31.73 -16.31
CA THR A 230 18.69 -33.16 -16.22
C THR A 230 17.19 -33.44 -16.13
N PHE A 231 16.38 -32.40 -15.91
CA PHE A 231 14.93 -32.49 -15.78
C PHE A 231 14.24 -31.22 -16.32
N THR A 232 12.96 -31.35 -16.64
CA THR A 232 12.08 -30.21 -16.89
C THR A 232 11.41 -29.81 -15.57
N PRO A 233 11.65 -28.59 -15.04
CA PRO A 233 11.05 -28.18 -13.78
C PRO A 233 9.53 -28.05 -13.94
N TRP A 234 8.79 -28.39 -12.88
CA TRP A 234 7.34 -28.24 -12.90
C TRP A 234 6.94 -26.76 -13.01
N ALA A 235 7.59 -25.87 -12.25
CA ALA A 235 7.36 -24.43 -12.30
C ALA A 235 8.67 -23.66 -12.49
N VAL A 236 8.58 -22.51 -13.16
CA VAL A 236 9.68 -21.54 -13.31
C VAL A 236 9.42 -20.32 -12.43
N VAL A 237 10.51 -19.77 -11.89
CA VAL A 237 10.49 -18.45 -11.24
C VAL A 237 10.59 -17.41 -12.36
N VAL A 238 9.56 -16.57 -12.49
CA VAL A 238 9.49 -15.48 -13.48
C VAL A 238 10.04 -14.20 -12.88
#